data_AF-A0A1M6W8B5-F1
#
_entry.id   AF-A0A1M6W8B5-F1
#
_cell.length_a   1.000
_cell.length_b   1.000
_cell.length_c   1.000
_cell.angle_alpha   90.00
_cell.angle_beta   90.00
_cell.angle_gamma   90.00
#
_symmetry.space_group_name_H-M   'P 1'
#
loop_
_entity.id
_entity.type
_entity.pdbx_description
1 polymer ?
#
loop_
_entity_poly.entity_id
_entity_poly.type
_entity_poly.pdbx_seq_one_letter_code
_entity_poly.pdbx_strand_id
1 'polypeptide(L)'
;MNGEFENINQTQNSFSPPQINKMGIGPGSLEKNDPITGLNLVAWFFEQTQKNPDFFPLLKSTIIFFNVMNFKAINQRFSYQGGNEYLCEFRDELLRLFKGEKVLRAGADHLVVISLNLTVDEIGDRIKILNEIMGNSPKGLRNQIKAGIYIVDGSTHKPVIMMDRASLACREVHGIYNKAYEVYDSELAKRHEQKQYVLEHFEEAFEKEYFKVYYQPVVRALTGKICGYEALARWIAPDRGMISPLIFFDVLEKVHLIHKLDAYIIEHACKDLRDDIDSGFAYQPISVNLSRLDFELSDIKKIIDDAVTKYNIPKEYLVLEVTESAFAADLSSLGKIIRELREEGYQVWLDDFGSGFSSFNNLQSYDFDFLKIDMNFLRSFDKTPKTKVILASIVDLAKKLGIHTLVEGVETQEQYEFMKKIGCELIQGYYFSKPLPLEEFHNRRAELCSFDTNESPEERLYYDEIGRINFLDNTPLREKKMDIASDIPIAIVEREDRHYRTIYANEAFLREVHSFGAKDIQDVLRILWKQNTSEEVQKYYEHILYTEEHRVTIEYNMMLNNYKVNTIVRFLSRMGNKAVYAFMTRNLTLHENL
;
A
#
# COMPACT_ATOMS: atom_id res chain seq x y z
N MET A 1 14.44 10.83 42.70
CA MET A 1 15.86 10.80 42.33
C MET A 1 15.95 11.51 41.00
N ASN A 2 16.33 12.79 41.05
CA ASN A 2 16.42 13.68 39.90
C ASN A 2 17.89 13.71 39.46
N GLY A 3 18.12 13.56 38.15
CA GLY A 3 19.41 13.76 37.52
C GLY A 3 19.89 12.50 36.81
N GLU A 4 19.50 12.35 35.53
CA GLU A 4 20.24 11.66 34.45
C GLU A 4 19.32 11.46 33.22
N PHE A 5 18.79 12.53 32.63
CA PHE A 5 18.18 12.48 31.29
C PHE A 5 18.36 13.84 30.59
N GLU A 6 19.60 14.17 30.24
CA GLU A 6 19.90 15.42 29.50
C GLU A 6 20.81 15.20 28.28
N ASN A 7 20.94 13.97 27.75
CA ASN A 7 21.99 13.69 26.76
C ASN A 7 21.63 12.74 25.60
N ILE A 8 20.43 12.87 24.99
CA ILE A 8 20.08 12.12 23.74
C ILE A 8 19.47 13.00 22.63
N ASN A 9 19.43 14.33 22.77
CA ASN A 9 18.89 15.25 21.73
C ASN A 9 19.95 15.88 20.82
N GLN A 10 20.85 15.09 20.21
CA GLN A 10 21.81 15.61 19.20
C GLN A 10 22.04 14.67 18.01
N THR A 11 20.98 14.27 17.29
CA THR A 11 21.12 13.81 15.89
C THR A 11 19.81 14.02 15.11
N GLN A 12 19.38 15.27 14.98
CA GLN A 12 18.48 15.69 13.90
C GLN A 12 19.02 16.99 13.31
N ASN A 13 19.42 16.93 12.04
CA ASN A 13 19.93 18.08 11.28
C ASN A 13 18.77 19.05 10.98
N SER A 14 18.46 19.91 11.95
CA SER A 14 17.82 21.19 11.69
C SER A 14 18.82 22.06 10.92
N PHE A 15 18.61 22.28 9.62
CA PHE A 15 19.30 23.35 8.91
C PHE A 15 18.74 24.68 9.39
N SER A 16 19.42 25.29 10.37
CA SER A 16 19.52 26.74 10.37
C SER A 16 20.13 27.17 9.03
N PRO A 17 19.72 28.30 8.43
CA PRO A 17 20.56 28.98 7.44
C PRO A 17 21.99 29.02 8.00
N PRO A 18 23.05 28.96 7.17
CA PRO A 18 24.41 29.10 7.70
C PRO A 18 24.38 30.26 8.69
N GLN A 19 24.72 30.01 9.96
CA GLN A 19 24.72 31.07 10.96
C GLN A 19 25.67 32.14 10.45
N ILE A 20 25.12 33.18 9.81
CA ILE A 20 25.86 34.35 9.36
C ILE A 20 26.41 35.10 10.59
N ASN A 21 25.98 34.76 11.80
CA ASN A 21 26.50 35.31 13.05
C ASN A 21 26.96 34.20 14.00
N LYS A 22 28.23 33.79 13.88
CA LYS A 22 29.16 33.44 14.99
C LYS A 22 30.44 32.78 14.43
N MET A 23 31.12 33.47 13.51
CA MET A 23 32.58 33.44 13.51
C MET A 23 33.02 34.85 13.90
N GLY A 24 33.74 34.98 15.01
CA GLY A 24 34.37 36.23 15.43
C GLY A 24 35.47 36.63 14.48
N ILE A 25 35.09 37.06 13.28
CA ILE A 25 35.94 37.68 12.28
C ILE A 25 35.43 39.12 12.20
N GLY A 26 36.33 40.08 12.37
CA GLY A 26 36.02 41.50 12.20
C GLY A 26 35.48 41.80 10.79
N PRO A 27 35.25 43.07 10.43
CA PRO A 27 34.73 43.43 9.10
C PRO A 27 35.77 43.10 8.01
N GLY A 28 35.76 41.84 7.57
CA GLY A 28 36.61 41.27 6.53
C GLY A 28 35.75 40.89 5.33
N SER A 29 36.25 41.17 4.13
CA SER A 29 35.61 40.84 2.85
C SER A 29 35.30 39.35 2.74
N LEU A 30 34.07 39.00 2.32
CA LEU A 30 33.70 37.62 1.98
C LEU A 30 34.66 37.03 0.94
N GLU A 31 35.06 35.78 1.12
CA GLU A 31 35.87 35.06 0.15
C GLU A 31 35.13 34.97 -1.19
N LYS A 32 35.82 35.29 -2.28
CA LYS A 32 35.23 35.34 -3.61
C LYS A 32 35.07 33.95 -4.22
N ASN A 33 36.07 33.07 -4.05
CA ASN A 33 36.17 31.79 -4.76
C ASN A 33 36.26 30.63 -3.78
N ASP A 34 35.64 29.51 -4.13
CA ASP A 34 35.77 28.25 -3.41
C ASP A 34 37.15 27.60 -3.69
N PRO A 35 37.90 27.16 -2.67
CA PRO A 35 39.26 26.64 -2.85
C PRO A 35 39.31 25.29 -3.57
N ILE A 36 38.21 24.54 -3.62
CA ILE A 36 38.16 23.21 -4.26
C ILE A 36 37.80 23.36 -5.73
N THR A 37 36.67 24.01 -6.01
CA THR A 37 36.10 24.11 -7.35
C THR A 37 36.58 25.36 -8.10
N GLY A 38 37.13 26.37 -7.43
CA GLY A 38 37.51 27.65 -8.04
C GLY A 38 36.32 28.50 -8.51
N LEU A 39 35.08 28.03 -8.33
CA LEU A 39 33.86 28.79 -8.64
C LEU A 39 33.66 29.94 -7.65
N ASN A 40 32.91 30.96 -8.05
CA ASN A 40 32.54 31.99 -7.08
C ASN A 40 31.58 31.41 -6.02
N LEU A 41 31.75 31.84 -4.77
CA LEU A 41 30.84 31.50 -3.70
C LEU A 41 29.51 32.25 -3.87
N VAL A 42 28.41 31.55 -3.62
CA VAL A 42 27.04 32.13 -3.65
C VAL A 42 26.94 33.34 -2.73
N ALA A 43 27.50 33.25 -1.52
CA ALA A 43 27.48 34.33 -0.53
C ALA A 43 28.10 35.62 -1.07
N TRP A 44 29.30 35.52 -1.68
CA TRP A 44 29.96 36.66 -2.31
C TRP A 44 29.14 37.20 -3.49
N PHE A 45 28.65 36.32 -4.38
CA PHE A 45 27.90 36.73 -5.55
C PHE A 45 26.62 37.49 -5.19
N PHE A 46 25.88 37.02 -4.19
CA PHE A 46 24.67 37.68 -3.69
C PHE A 46 24.94 38.99 -2.97
N GLU A 47 26.08 39.12 -2.28
CA GLU A 47 26.48 40.40 -1.70
C GLU A 47 26.75 41.44 -2.81
N GLN A 48 27.39 41.04 -3.91
CA GLN A 48 27.66 41.94 -5.03
C GLN A 48 26.37 42.38 -5.74
N THR A 49 25.42 41.47 -5.97
CA THR A 49 24.13 41.81 -6.59
C THR A 49 23.27 42.71 -5.69
N GLN A 50 23.36 42.56 -4.37
CA GLN A 50 22.68 43.47 -3.44
C GLN A 50 23.33 44.86 -3.39
N LYS A 51 24.67 44.93 -3.41
CA LYS A 51 25.40 46.21 -3.43
C LYS A 51 25.23 46.97 -4.74
N ASN A 52 25.16 46.24 -5.85
CA ASN A 52 25.00 46.81 -7.19
C ASN A 52 24.01 45.95 -8.01
N PRO A 53 22.73 46.36 -8.11
CA PRO A 53 21.74 45.65 -8.92
C PRO A 53 22.09 45.51 -10.41
N ASP A 54 22.91 46.43 -10.95
CA ASP A 54 23.38 46.38 -12.34
C ASP A 54 24.51 45.36 -12.56
N PHE A 55 25.09 44.81 -11.48
CA PHE A 55 26.12 43.77 -11.55
C PHE A 55 25.61 42.50 -12.25
N PHE A 56 24.35 42.13 -11.99
CA PHE A 56 23.70 40.99 -12.63
C PHE A 56 22.18 41.12 -12.55
N PRO A 57 21.41 40.91 -13.65
CA PRO A 57 19.96 41.08 -13.66
C PRO A 57 19.22 39.90 -13.00
N LEU A 58 19.47 39.69 -11.71
CA LEU A 58 18.98 38.55 -10.93
C LEU A 58 17.44 38.43 -10.92
N LEU A 59 16.73 39.55 -10.99
CA LEU A 59 15.25 39.58 -10.99
C LEU A 59 14.62 39.00 -12.26
N LYS A 60 15.40 38.75 -13.31
CA LYS A 60 14.95 38.13 -14.57
C LYS A 60 15.56 36.75 -14.78
N SER A 61 16.02 36.12 -13.70
CA SER A 61 16.79 34.88 -13.78
C SER A 61 15.99 33.66 -13.33
N THR A 62 16.51 32.49 -13.68
CA THR A 62 16.11 31.19 -13.15
C THR A 62 17.28 30.66 -12.33
N ILE A 63 17.02 30.33 -11.06
CA ILE A 63 18.01 29.75 -10.14
C ILE A 63 17.82 28.23 -10.12
N ILE A 64 18.91 27.50 -10.33
CA ILE A 64 18.93 26.04 -10.35
C ILE A 64 19.89 25.58 -9.26
N PHE A 65 19.35 24.97 -8.22
CA PHE A 65 20.12 24.42 -7.10
C PHE A 65 20.36 22.93 -7.33
N PHE A 66 21.61 22.49 -7.32
CA PHE A 66 21.98 21.09 -7.53
C PHE A 66 22.48 20.43 -6.25
N ASN A 67 22.12 19.16 -6.06
CA ASN A 67 22.56 18.32 -4.96
C ASN A 67 23.03 16.94 -5.47
N VAL A 68 24.17 16.45 -4.96
CA VAL A 68 24.73 15.15 -5.30
C VAL A 68 24.19 14.10 -4.32
N MET A 69 23.41 13.14 -4.81
CA MET A 69 22.89 12.07 -3.96
C MET A 69 24.02 11.22 -3.38
N ASN A 70 23.92 10.88 -2.09
CA ASN A 70 24.86 10.01 -1.38
C ASN A 70 26.33 10.47 -1.47
N PHE A 71 26.60 11.78 -1.51
CA PHE A 71 27.97 12.31 -1.57
C PHE A 71 28.87 11.78 -0.44
N LYS A 72 28.32 11.57 0.76
CA LYS A 72 29.03 10.95 1.88
C LYS A 72 29.57 9.55 1.53
N ALA A 73 28.85 8.75 0.74
CA ALA A 73 29.31 7.45 0.28
C ALA A 73 30.49 7.56 -0.70
N ILE A 74 30.57 8.64 -1.50
CA ILE A 74 31.75 8.96 -2.31
C ILE A 74 32.95 9.19 -1.42
N ASN A 75 32.80 10.07 -0.42
CA ASN A 75 33.88 10.38 0.53
C ASN A 75 34.35 9.13 1.30
N GLN A 76 33.42 8.26 1.69
CA GLN A 76 33.75 7.01 2.38
C GLN A 76 34.50 6.03 1.48
N ARG A 77 34.12 5.94 0.20
CA ARG A 77 34.72 4.99 -0.75
C ARG A 77 36.04 5.46 -1.33
N PHE A 78 36.19 6.77 -1.58
CA PHE A 78 37.31 7.35 -2.33
C PHE A 78 38.09 8.41 -1.55
N SER A 79 37.87 8.52 -0.24
CA SER A 79 38.37 9.59 0.63
C SER A 79 37.82 10.98 0.27
N TYR A 80 38.10 11.97 1.12
CA TYR A 80 37.76 13.37 0.86
C TYR A 80 38.42 13.91 -0.43
N GLN A 81 39.61 13.43 -0.79
CA GLN A 81 40.26 13.84 -2.04
C GLN A 81 39.46 13.36 -3.26
N GLY A 82 38.97 12.12 -3.24
CA GLY A 82 38.13 11.60 -4.31
C GLY A 82 36.78 12.31 -4.41
N GLY A 83 36.23 12.77 -3.29
CA GLY A 83 35.06 13.65 -3.25
C GLY A 83 35.33 15.03 -3.86
N ASN A 84 36.48 15.63 -3.55
CA ASN A 84 36.90 16.91 -4.13
C ASN A 84 37.08 16.81 -5.65
N GLU A 85 37.70 15.73 -6.14
CA GLU A 85 37.81 15.45 -7.58
C GLU A 85 36.43 15.32 -8.24
N TYR A 86 35.50 14.60 -7.61
CA TYR A 86 34.13 14.47 -8.12
C TYR A 86 33.43 15.83 -8.22
N LEU A 87 33.64 16.73 -7.24
CA LEU A 87 33.07 18.08 -7.28
C LEU A 87 33.68 18.93 -8.40
N CYS A 88 34.97 18.75 -8.71
CA CYS A 88 35.61 19.39 -9.86
C CYS A 88 35.07 18.84 -11.20
N GLU A 89 34.91 17.52 -11.33
CA GLU A 89 34.27 16.90 -12.50
C GLU A 89 32.85 17.44 -12.67
N PHE A 90 32.08 17.49 -11.58
CA PHE A 90 30.72 18.00 -11.59
C PHE A 90 30.65 19.48 -12.00
N ARG A 91 31.55 20.32 -11.46
CA ARG A 91 31.71 21.71 -11.90
C ARG A 91 31.96 21.79 -13.40
N ASP A 92 32.89 21.00 -13.93
CA ASP A 92 33.30 21.08 -15.33
C ASP A 92 32.13 20.70 -16.27
N GLU A 93 31.35 19.70 -15.90
CA GLU A 93 30.13 19.35 -16.63
C GLU A 93 29.07 20.45 -16.57
N LEU A 94 28.89 21.12 -15.42
CA LEU A 94 27.98 22.27 -15.33
C LEU A 94 28.45 23.44 -16.19
N LEU A 95 29.75 23.78 -16.16
CA LEU A 95 30.31 24.86 -17.00
C LEU A 95 30.15 24.56 -18.50
N ARG A 96 30.21 23.28 -18.88
CA ARG A 96 30.03 22.83 -20.27
C ARG A 96 28.55 22.88 -20.69
N LEU A 97 27.67 22.28 -19.90
CA LEU A 97 26.23 22.16 -20.22
C LEU A 97 25.48 23.48 -20.06
N PHE A 98 25.90 24.34 -19.14
CA PHE A 98 25.32 25.66 -18.90
C PHE A 98 26.24 26.79 -19.38
N LYS A 99 26.91 26.57 -20.52
CA LYS A 99 27.80 27.57 -21.12
C LYS A 99 27.06 28.90 -21.33
N GLY A 100 27.67 29.98 -20.83
CA GLY A 100 27.10 31.34 -20.89
C GLY A 100 26.30 31.73 -19.65
N GLU A 101 25.97 30.78 -18.78
CA GLU A 101 25.28 31.02 -17.52
C GLU A 101 26.25 31.13 -16.34
N LYS A 102 25.76 31.61 -15.20
CA LYS A 102 26.59 31.77 -14.01
C LYS A 102 26.56 30.50 -13.16
N VAL A 103 27.70 29.82 -13.05
CA VAL A 103 27.90 28.67 -12.15
C VAL A 103 28.59 29.13 -10.86
N LEU A 104 28.03 28.72 -9.72
CA LEU A 104 28.42 29.15 -8.38
C LEU A 104 28.52 27.94 -7.43
N ARG A 105 29.26 28.12 -6.35
CA ARG A 105 29.39 27.15 -5.27
C ARG A 105 28.56 27.58 -4.06
N ALA A 106 27.64 26.72 -3.61
CA ALA A 106 26.85 26.95 -2.39
C ALA A 106 27.49 26.36 -1.13
N GLY A 107 28.40 25.39 -1.28
CA GLY A 107 29.10 24.69 -0.19
C GLY A 107 28.85 23.18 -0.21
N ALA A 108 29.60 22.40 0.58
CA ALA A 108 29.47 20.94 0.71
C ALA A 108 29.41 20.18 -0.63
N ASP A 109 28.25 19.67 -1.04
CA ASP A 109 28.00 18.95 -2.29
C ASP A 109 27.03 19.70 -3.21
N HIS A 110 26.87 21.00 -2.97
CA HIS A 110 25.90 21.85 -3.65
C HIS A 110 26.56 22.84 -4.60
N LEU A 111 26.05 22.88 -5.83
CA LEU A 111 26.41 23.83 -6.87
C LEU A 111 25.13 24.51 -7.37
N VAL A 112 25.27 25.74 -7.86
CA VAL A 112 24.14 26.56 -8.31
C VAL A 112 24.42 27.09 -9.70
N VAL A 113 23.41 27.05 -10.56
CA VAL A 113 23.42 27.75 -11.85
C VAL A 113 22.36 28.85 -11.81
N ILE A 114 22.73 30.05 -12.23
CA ILE A 114 21.80 31.17 -12.44
C ILE A 114 21.77 31.44 -13.93
N SER A 115 20.60 31.22 -14.55
CA SER A 115 20.38 31.42 -15.98
C SER A 115 19.48 32.62 -16.25
N LEU A 116 19.71 33.32 -17.37
CA LEU A 116 18.85 34.42 -17.81
C LEU A 116 17.93 34.06 -18.98
N ASN A 117 18.26 33.00 -19.72
CA ASN A 117 17.67 32.74 -21.03
C ASN A 117 17.10 31.33 -21.19
N LEU A 118 17.32 30.43 -20.22
CA LEU A 118 16.88 29.04 -20.35
C LEU A 118 15.47 28.86 -19.83
N THR A 119 14.69 28.14 -20.62
CA THR A 119 13.40 27.58 -20.23
C THR A 119 13.58 26.39 -19.31
N VAL A 120 12.52 26.02 -18.57
CA VAL A 120 12.52 24.86 -17.68
C VAL A 120 12.79 23.57 -18.46
N ASP A 121 12.25 23.44 -19.67
CA ASP A 121 12.44 22.24 -20.51
C ASP A 121 13.92 22.09 -20.91
N GLU A 122 14.57 23.16 -21.36
CA GLU A 122 16.00 23.14 -21.69
C GLU A 122 16.88 22.83 -20.48
N ILE A 123 16.49 23.31 -19.29
CA ILE A 123 17.16 22.99 -18.03
C ILE A 123 16.99 21.50 -17.72
N GLY A 124 15.77 20.97 -17.87
CA GLY A 124 15.45 19.55 -17.67
C GLY A 124 16.26 18.63 -18.56
N ASP A 125 16.38 18.95 -19.85
CA ASP A 125 17.19 18.19 -20.81
C ASP A 125 18.67 18.17 -20.41
N ARG A 126 19.21 19.32 -19.97
CA ARG A 126 20.60 19.42 -19.50
C ARG A 126 20.83 18.62 -18.22
N ILE A 127 19.88 18.62 -17.28
CA ILE A 127 19.95 17.81 -16.06
C ILE A 127 19.94 16.31 -16.37
N LYS A 128 19.17 15.89 -17.38
CA LYS A 128 19.15 14.51 -17.84
C LYS A 128 20.51 14.10 -18.40
N ILE A 129 21.08 14.89 -19.31
CA ILE A 129 22.41 14.67 -19.88
C ILE A 129 23.48 14.64 -18.78
N LEU A 130 23.42 15.57 -17.82
CA LEU A 130 24.32 15.62 -16.68
C LEU A 130 24.27 14.32 -15.86
N ASN A 131 23.08 13.81 -15.56
CA ASN A 131 22.90 12.55 -14.85
C ASN A 131 23.44 11.34 -15.64
N GLU A 132 23.28 11.32 -16.96
CA GLU A 132 23.83 10.26 -17.82
C GLU A 132 25.37 10.27 -17.81
N ILE A 133 26.00 11.44 -17.85
CA ILE A 133 27.46 11.58 -17.83
C ILE A 133 28.02 11.20 -16.46
N MET A 134 27.48 11.80 -15.40
CA MET A 134 27.97 11.60 -14.04
C MET A 134 27.66 10.18 -13.54
N GLY A 135 26.56 9.58 -13.99
CA GLY A 135 26.20 8.19 -13.71
C GLY A 135 27.11 7.16 -14.39
N ASN A 136 27.82 7.54 -15.47
CA ASN A 136 28.78 6.70 -16.19
C ASN A 136 30.23 6.94 -15.76
N SER A 137 30.46 7.68 -14.66
CA SER A 137 31.81 7.95 -14.16
C SER A 137 32.57 6.64 -13.85
N PRO A 138 33.84 6.51 -14.26
CA PRO A 138 34.66 5.31 -14.09
C PRO A 138 34.87 4.90 -12.62
N LYS A 139 34.51 5.76 -11.66
CA LYS A 139 34.49 5.46 -10.22
C LYS A 139 33.34 4.52 -9.80
N GLY A 140 32.44 4.12 -10.72
CA GLY A 140 31.50 3.02 -10.50
C GLY A 140 30.43 3.24 -9.41
N LEU A 141 30.26 4.49 -8.95
CA LEU A 141 29.12 4.91 -8.14
C LEU A 141 28.13 5.61 -9.07
N ARG A 142 26.97 4.98 -9.30
CA ARG A 142 25.85 5.62 -10.00
C ARG A 142 25.19 6.63 -9.06
N ASN A 143 25.82 7.78 -8.89
CA ASN A 143 25.23 8.87 -8.12
C ASN A 143 24.34 9.71 -9.02
N GLN A 144 23.12 9.93 -8.56
CA GLN A 144 22.19 10.82 -9.22
C GLN A 144 22.43 12.25 -8.72
N ILE A 145 22.29 13.21 -9.61
CA ILE A 145 22.26 14.62 -9.29
C ILE A 145 20.81 15.08 -9.34
N LYS A 146 20.35 15.67 -8.25
CA LYS A 146 19.02 16.26 -8.14
C LYS A 146 19.10 17.77 -8.30
N ALA A 147 18.07 18.37 -8.89
CA ALA A 147 18.00 19.81 -9.08
C ALA A 147 16.67 20.38 -8.61
N GLY A 148 16.70 21.61 -8.10
CA GLY A 148 15.53 22.40 -7.81
C GLY A 148 15.59 23.71 -8.57
N ILE A 149 14.49 24.07 -9.23
CA ILE A 149 14.43 25.21 -10.13
C ILE A 149 13.50 26.25 -9.52
N TYR A 150 13.95 27.50 -9.44
CA TYR A 150 13.09 28.63 -9.08
C TYR A 150 13.20 29.71 -10.15
N ILE A 151 12.06 30.01 -10.79
CA ILE A 151 11.93 31.11 -11.75
C ILE A 151 11.65 32.36 -10.94
N VAL A 152 12.51 33.38 -11.04
CA VAL A 152 12.32 34.61 -10.28
C VAL A 152 11.10 35.35 -10.83
N ASP A 153 10.08 35.44 -10.00
CA ASP A 153 8.73 35.95 -10.32
C ASP A 153 8.48 37.36 -9.75
N GLY A 154 9.49 37.97 -9.11
CA GLY A 154 9.39 39.29 -8.46
C GLY A 154 8.69 39.28 -7.10
N SER A 155 8.23 38.14 -6.59
CA SER A 155 7.58 38.05 -5.27
C SER A 155 8.54 38.28 -4.09
N THR A 156 9.84 38.21 -4.33
CA THR A 156 10.90 38.60 -3.40
C THR A 156 12.03 39.29 -4.15
N HIS A 157 12.71 40.22 -3.50
CA HIS A 157 13.92 40.86 -4.01
C HIS A 157 15.18 40.43 -3.25
N LYS A 158 15.04 39.50 -2.29
CA LYS A 158 16.13 39.02 -1.44
C LYS A 158 16.75 37.75 -2.07
N PRO A 159 18.00 37.78 -2.56
CA PRO A 159 18.65 36.63 -3.20
C PRO A 159 18.67 35.36 -2.35
N VAL A 160 18.82 35.51 -1.03
CA VAL A 160 18.80 34.39 -0.07
C VAL A 160 17.47 33.63 -0.14
N ILE A 161 16.34 34.34 -0.16
CA ILE A 161 15.01 33.71 -0.26
C ILE A 161 14.85 33.00 -1.62
N MET A 162 15.36 33.60 -2.71
CA MET A 162 15.31 32.98 -4.03
C MET A 162 16.09 31.67 -4.08
N MET A 163 17.24 31.62 -3.41
CA MET A 163 18.05 30.40 -3.27
C MET A 163 17.34 29.34 -2.41
N ASP A 164 16.74 29.76 -1.29
CA ASP A 164 16.00 28.84 -0.42
C ASP A 164 14.83 28.17 -1.16
N ARG A 165 14.16 28.90 -2.07
CA ARG A 165 13.11 28.34 -2.93
C ARG A 165 13.65 27.27 -3.90
N ALA A 166 14.74 27.57 -4.60
CA ALA A 166 15.38 26.58 -5.47
C ALA A 166 15.88 25.37 -4.67
N SER A 167 16.48 25.59 -3.50
CA SER A 167 16.94 24.53 -2.61
C SER A 167 15.78 23.67 -2.09
N LEU A 168 14.65 24.29 -1.74
CA LEU A 168 13.45 23.57 -1.31
C LEU A 168 12.95 22.61 -2.39
N ALA A 169 12.83 23.08 -3.64
CA ALA A 169 12.46 22.23 -4.77
C ALA A 169 13.45 21.06 -4.96
N CYS A 170 14.75 21.31 -4.79
CA CYS A 170 15.77 20.26 -4.89
C CYS A 170 15.58 19.18 -3.81
N ARG A 171 15.21 19.58 -2.58
CA ARG A 171 14.97 18.64 -1.48
C ARG A 171 13.75 17.76 -1.71
N GLU A 172 12.71 18.27 -2.35
CA GLU A 172 11.47 17.50 -2.59
C GLU A 172 11.68 16.33 -3.56
N VAL A 173 12.73 16.36 -4.39
CA VAL A 173 13.13 15.24 -5.26
C VAL A 173 14.31 14.43 -4.71
N HIS A 174 14.80 14.80 -3.52
CA HIS A 174 15.83 14.04 -2.84
C HIS A 174 15.30 12.66 -2.48
N GLY A 175 16.00 11.60 -2.89
CA GLY A 175 15.59 10.21 -2.64
C GLY A 175 14.58 9.64 -3.64
N ILE A 176 13.98 10.44 -4.52
CA ILE A 176 13.05 9.96 -5.55
C ILE A 176 13.83 9.52 -6.80
N TYR A 177 13.93 8.21 -7.05
CA TYR A 177 14.81 7.67 -8.11
C TYR A 177 14.46 8.15 -9.52
N ASN A 178 13.16 8.20 -9.87
CA ASN A 178 12.67 8.50 -11.22
C ASN A 178 12.41 9.99 -11.49
N LYS A 179 12.73 10.88 -10.54
CA LYS A 179 12.55 12.33 -10.68
C LYS A 179 13.87 13.06 -10.47
N ALA A 180 14.38 13.71 -11.52
CA ALA A 180 15.69 14.36 -11.48
C ALA A 180 15.63 15.81 -11.00
N TYR A 181 14.49 16.50 -11.19
CA TYR A 181 14.30 17.86 -10.76
C TYR A 181 12.86 18.18 -10.38
N GLU A 182 12.69 19.28 -9.65
CA GLU A 182 11.39 19.90 -9.35
C GLU A 182 11.46 21.41 -9.58
N VAL A 183 10.33 21.99 -9.96
CA VAL A 183 10.17 23.45 -10.03
C VAL A 183 9.46 23.93 -8.77
N TYR A 184 10.00 24.97 -8.15
CA TYR A 184 9.33 25.67 -7.07
C TYR A 184 8.15 26.45 -7.65
N ASP A 185 6.94 26.09 -7.22
CA ASP A 185 5.71 26.77 -7.53
C ASP A 185 4.90 27.07 -6.25
N SER A 186 3.73 27.67 -6.41
CA SER A 186 2.85 27.98 -5.29
C SER A 186 2.30 26.73 -4.58
N GLU A 187 2.19 25.60 -5.28
CA GLU A 187 1.69 24.35 -4.68
C GLU A 187 2.76 23.75 -3.75
N LEU A 188 4.01 23.71 -4.20
CA LEU A 188 5.16 23.27 -3.40
C LEU A 188 5.35 24.17 -2.18
N ALA A 189 5.23 25.49 -2.37
CA ALA A 189 5.27 26.45 -1.28
C ALA A 189 4.23 26.14 -0.20
N LYS A 190 2.97 25.94 -0.62
CA LYS A 190 1.85 25.63 0.27
C LYS A 190 2.05 24.30 0.99
N ARG A 191 2.53 23.26 0.29
CA ARG A 191 2.80 21.94 0.88
C ARG A 191 3.89 22.04 1.95
N HIS A 192 4.97 22.76 1.69
CA HIS A 192 6.03 22.96 2.68
C HIS A 192 5.55 23.78 3.89
N GLU A 193 4.77 24.83 3.67
CA GLU A 193 4.18 25.61 4.76
C GLU A 193 3.29 24.73 5.65
N GLN A 194 2.47 23.86 5.05
CA GLN A 194 1.65 22.91 5.82
C GLN A 194 2.50 21.92 6.61
N LYS A 195 3.61 21.41 6.04
CA LYS A 195 4.54 20.52 6.76
C LYS A 195 5.18 21.22 7.96
N GLN A 196 5.59 22.49 7.82
CA GLN A 196 6.15 23.28 8.93
C GLN A 196 5.11 23.54 10.01
N TYR A 197 3.89 23.93 9.62
CA TYR A 197 2.80 24.13 10.57
C TYR A 197 2.55 22.90 11.44
N VAL A 198 2.54 21.70 10.83
CA VAL A 198 2.37 20.44 11.55
C VAL A 198 3.43 20.29 12.65
N LEU A 199 4.71 20.56 12.35
CA LEU A 199 5.78 20.43 13.34
C LEU A 199 5.68 21.47 14.47
N GLU A 200 5.32 22.71 14.13
CA GLU A 200 5.26 23.82 15.08
C GLU A 200 4.06 23.72 16.04
N HIS A 201 2.92 23.19 15.58
CA HIS A 201 1.65 23.21 16.32
C HIS A 201 1.20 21.83 16.80
N PHE A 202 2.02 20.79 16.65
CA PHE A 202 1.66 19.42 17.04
C PHE A 202 1.26 19.28 18.51
N GLU A 203 2.09 19.78 19.42
CA GLU A 203 1.83 19.69 20.87
C GLU A 203 0.60 20.54 21.26
N GLU A 204 0.47 21.76 20.69
CA GLU A 204 -0.71 22.61 20.90
C GLU A 204 -2.00 21.90 20.44
N ALA A 205 -1.95 21.15 19.33
CA ALA A 205 -3.11 20.48 18.78
C ALA A 205 -3.69 19.41 19.72
N PHE A 206 -2.88 18.79 20.58
CA PHE A 206 -3.39 17.95 21.67
C PHE A 206 -4.00 18.77 22.79
N GLU A 207 -3.28 19.78 23.29
CA GLU A 207 -3.74 20.62 24.42
C GLU A 207 -5.05 21.35 24.14
N LYS A 208 -5.27 21.73 22.88
CA LYS A 208 -6.45 22.46 22.41
C LYS A 208 -7.51 21.57 21.77
N GLU A 209 -7.31 20.25 21.79
CA GLU A 209 -8.21 19.26 21.16
C GLU A 209 -8.50 19.58 19.68
N TYR A 210 -7.50 20.05 18.93
CA TYR A 210 -7.63 20.29 17.48
C TYR A 210 -7.58 19.00 16.68
N PHE A 211 -7.03 17.92 17.26
CA PHE A 211 -7.23 16.57 16.75
C PHE A 211 -8.62 16.06 17.11
N LYS A 212 -9.38 15.69 16.09
CA LYS A 212 -10.73 15.13 16.18
C LYS A 212 -10.76 13.73 15.58
N VAL A 213 -11.60 12.87 16.13
CA VAL A 213 -11.88 11.54 15.58
C VAL A 213 -13.10 11.64 14.67
N TYR A 214 -12.95 11.12 13.45
CA TYR A 214 -14.05 10.93 12.53
C TYR A 214 -14.30 9.42 12.40
N TYR A 215 -15.56 9.03 12.23
CA TYR A 215 -15.96 7.63 12.15
C TYR A 215 -16.49 7.31 10.76
N GLN A 216 -15.93 6.26 10.14
CA GLN A 216 -16.44 5.74 8.88
C GLN A 216 -17.13 4.39 9.10
N PRO A 217 -18.42 4.24 8.74
CA PRO A 217 -19.14 2.99 8.93
C PRO A 217 -18.56 1.83 8.11
N VAL A 218 -18.49 0.67 8.75
CA VAL A 218 -18.25 -0.64 8.13
C VAL A 218 -19.57 -1.40 8.09
N VAL A 219 -19.94 -1.89 6.91
CA VAL A 219 -21.27 -2.44 6.62
C VAL A 219 -21.17 -3.90 6.26
N ARG A 220 -22.08 -4.72 6.81
CA ARG A 220 -22.23 -6.12 6.43
C ARG A 220 -22.80 -6.23 5.02
N ALA A 221 -22.10 -6.91 4.12
CA ALA A 221 -22.51 -7.06 2.72
C ALA A 221 -23.86 -7.77 2.55
N LEU A 222 -24.17 -8.74 3.42
CA LEU A 222 -25.39 -9.53 3.31
C LEU A 222 -26.64 -8.72 3.67
N THR A 223 -26.59 -8.00 4.79
CA THR A 223 -27.75 -7.30 5.37
C THR A 223 -27.82 -5.82 4.98
N GLY A 224 -26.67 -5.21 4.65
CA GLY A 224 -26.56 -3.76 4.50
C GLY A 224 -26.59 -3.00 5.82
N LYS A 225 -26.52 -3.69 6.97
CA LYS A 225 -26.47 -3.07 8.30
C LYS A 225 -25.05 -2.68 8.69
N ILE A 226 -24.91 -1.62 9.47
CA ILE A 226 -23.64 -1.21 10.07
C ILE A 226 -23.25 -2.24 11.14
N CYS A 227 -21.98 -2.63 11.13
CA CYS A 227 -21.42 -3.66 12.01
C CYS A 227 -20.06 -3.26 12.63
N GLY A 228 -19.63 -2.01 12.40
CA GLY A 228 -18.36 -1.47 12.86
C GLY A 228 -18.15 -0.04 12.40
N TYR A 229 -17.15 0.63 12.95
CA TYR A 229 -16.66 1.91 12.47
C TYR A 229 -15.14 1.93 12.45
N GLU A 230 -14.55 2.63 11.50
CA GLU A 230 -13.12 2.96 11.53
C GLU A 230 -12.94 4.37 12.09
N ALA A 231 -12.07 4.50 13.09
CA ALA A 231 -11.66 5.77 13.69
C ALA A 231 -10.52 6.40 12.88
N LEU A 232 -10.79 7.58 12.33
CA LEU A 232 -9.91 8.30 11.43
C LEU A 232 -9.55 9.66 12.00
N ALA A 233 -8.26 9.89 12.22
CA ALA A 233 -7.76 11.18 12.72
C ALA A 233 -8.03 12.32 11.73
N ARG A 234 -8.49 13.46 12.24
CA ARG A 234 -8.61 14.73 11.52
C ARG A 234 -8.02 15.86 12.35
N TRP A 235 -7.21 16.70 11.73
CA TRP A 235 -6.67 17.88 12.38
C TRP A 235 -7.42 19.12 11.90
N ILE A 236 -8.20 19.72 12.79
CA ILE A 236 -8.97 20.95 12.53
C ILE A 236 -8.24 22.14 13.15
N ALA A 237 -7.42 22.81 12.36
CA ALA A 237 -6.72 24.02 12.78
C ALA A 237 -7.66 25.24 12.78
N PRO A 238 -7.64 26.09 13.82
CA PRO A 238 -8.54 27.23 13.91
C PRO A 238 -8.31 28.29 12.82
N ASP A 239 -7.06 28.44 12.36
CA ASP A 239 -6.62 29.43 11.38
C ASP A 239 -6.61 28.89 9.93
N ARG A 240 -6.59 27.56 9.76
CA ARG A 240 -6.39 26.90 8.45
C ARG A 240 -7.48 25.91 8.05
N GLY A 241 -8.44 25.62 8.93
CA GLY A 241 -9.42 24.57 8.72
C GLY A 241 -8.79 23.18 8.78
N MET A 242 -9.35 22.23 8.04
CA MET A 242 -8.87 20.84 8.05
C MET A 242 -7.52 20.72 7.34
N ILE A 243 -6.49 20.27 8.08
CA ILE A 243 -5.20 19.88 7.51
C ILE A 243 -5.35 18.50 6.90
N SER A 244 -4.83 18.33 5.69
CA SER A 244 -4.91 17.06 4.96
C SER A 244 -4.25 15.93 5.75
N PRO A 245 -4.95 14.80 6.01
CA PRO A 245 -4.38 13.62 6.65
C PRO A 245 -3.10 13.13 5.99
N LEU A 246 -3.07 13.07 4.66
CA LEU A 246 -1.89 12.66 3.89
C LEU A 246 -0.65 13.50 4.20
N ILE A 247 -0.82 14.78 4.55
CA ILE A 247 0.31 15.68 4.83
C ILE A 247 0.81 15.47 6.25
N PHE A 248 -0.08 15.51 7.25
CA PHE A 248 0.39 15.41 8.62
C PHE A 248 0.83 13.99 8.99
N PHE A 249 0.23 12.93 8.45
CA PHE A 249 0.72 11.56 8.64
C PHE A 249 2.16 11.41 8.12
N ASP A 250 2.42 11.83 6.87
CA ASP A 250 3.78 11.79 6.28
C ASP A 250 4.81 12.55 7.11
N VAL A 251 4.43 13.71 7.66
CA VAL A 251 5.31 14.50 8.52
C VAL A 251 5.57 13.78 9.84
N LEU A 252 4.52 13.35 10.54
CA LEU A 252 4.62 12.73 11.85
C LEU A 252 5.38 11.40 11.81
N GLU A 253 5.21 10.60 10.76
CA GLU A 253 6.01 9.39 10.55
C GLU A 253 7.50 9.73 10.37
N LYS A 254 7.82 10.70 9.49
CA LYS A 254 9.21 11.10 9.24
C LYS A 254 9.92 11.62 10.48
N VAL A 255 9.22 12.37 11.33
CA VAL A 255 9.77 12.88 12.58
C VAL A 255 9.53 11.98 13.79
N HIS A 256 9.01 10.76 13.59
CA HIS A 256 8.83 9.75 14.62
C HIS A 256 7.86 10.16 15.75
N LEU A 257 6.82 10.93 15.41
CA LEU A 257 5.79 11.41 16.34
C LEU A 257 4.41 10.78 16.13
N ILE A 258 4.22 9.96 15.08
CA ILE A 258 2.90 9.38 14.75
C ILE A 258 2.28 8.59 15.90
N HIS A 259 3.10 7.84 16.65
CA HIS A 259 2.65 7.02 17.79
C HIS A 259 1.94 7.80 18.90
N LYS A 260 2.24 9.10 19.05
CA LYS A 260 1.53 9.96 20.01
C LYS A 260 0.11 10.27 19.53
N LEU A 261 -0.07 10.47 18.22
CA LEU A 261 -1.38 10.66 17.64
C LEU A 261 -2.20 9.38 17.74
N ASP A 262 -1.62 8.23 17.42
CA ASP A 262 -2.32 6.95 17.46
C ASP A 262 -2.75 6.61 18.89
N ALA A 263 -1.90 6.83 19.89
CA ALA A 263 -2.27 6.72 21.31
C ALA A 263 -3.46 7.63 21.70
N TYR A 264 -3.48 8.87 21.20
CA TYR A 264 -4.59 9.79 21.42
C TYR A 264 -5.88 9.30 20.77
N ILE A 265 -5.82 8.77 19.55
CA ILE A 265 -6.98 8.22 18.84
C ILE A 265 -7.50 6.97 19.56
N ILE A 266 -6.63 6.07 20.03
CA ILE A 266 -7.01 4.88 20.82
C ILE A 266 -7.77 5.30 22.07
N GLU A 267 -7.26 6.30 22.80
CA GLU A 267 -7.91 6.79 24.02
C GLU A 267 -9.31 7.35 23.73
N HIS A 268 -9.46 8.12 22.66
CA HIS A 268 -10.75 8.71 22.28
C HIS A 268 -11.72 7.67 21.73
N ALA A 269 -11.25 6.70 20.93
CA ALA A 269 -12.07 5.60 20.47
C ALA A 269 -12.63 4.77 21.63
N CYS A 270 -11.81 4.48 22.65
CA CYS A 270 -12.27 3.78 23.86
C CYS A 270 -13.28 4.61 24.66
N LYS A 271 -13.07 5.93 24.77
CA LYS A 271 -14.01 6.83 25.43
C LYS A 271 -15.36 6.86 24.70
N ASP A 272 -15.33 7.04 23.37
CA ASP A 272 -16.53 7.14 22.55
C ASP A 272 -17.30 5.80 22.54
N LEU A 273 -16.59 4.67 22.49
CA LEU A 273 -17.17 3.33 22.69
C LEU A 273 -17.90 3.21 24.03
N ARG A 274 -17.31 3.71 25.12
CA ARG A 274 -17.93 3.65 26.45
C ARG A 274 -19.22 4.47 26.49
N ASP A 275 -19.17 5.68 25.95
CA ASP A 275 -20.33 6.56 25.83
C ASP A 275 -21.45 5.90 25.01
N ASP A 276 -21.12 5.18 23.93
CA ASP A 276 -22.08 4.43 23.13
C ASP A 276 -22.70 3.27 23.94
N ILE A 277 -21.91 2.47 24.64
CA ILE A 277 -22.42 1.34 25.44
C ILE A 277 -23.33 1.86 26.58
N ASP A 278 -22.99 2.99 27.21
CA ASP A 278 -23.80 3.60 28.28
C ASP A 278 -25.07 4.28 27.77
N SER A 279 -25.12 4.66 26.49
CA SER A 279 -26.27 5.36 25.91
C SER A 279 -27.52 4.51 25.73
N GLY A 280 -27.38 3.17 25.74
CA GLY A 280 -28.47 2.22 25.52
C GLY A 280 -28.90 2.06 24.04
N PHE A 281 -28.17 2.67 23.10
CA PHE A 281 -28.33 2.44 21.65
C PHE A 281 -27.50 1.24 21.17
N ALA A 282 -27.68 0.84 19.91
CA ALA A 282 -26.80 -0.17 19.31
C ALA A 282 -25.36 0.38 19.27
N TYR A 283 -24.40 -0.40 19.75
CA TYR A 283 -22.98 -0.06 19.76
C TYR A 283 -22.22 -1.07 18.91
N GLN A 284 -21.19 -0.60 18.20
CA GLN A 284 -20.42 -1.40 17.25
C GLN A 284 -18.93 -1.37 17.61
N PRO A 285 -18.15 -2.39 17.19
CA PRO A 285 -16.70 -2.32 17.28
C PRO A 285 -16.14 -1.09 16.56
N ILE A 286 -15.11 -0.48 17.13
CA ILE A 286 -14.35 0.60 16.51
C ILE A 286 -12.95 0.10 16.20
N SER A 287 -12.54 0.23 14.94
CA SER A 287 -11.17 -0.05 14.50
C SER A 287 -10.29 1.20 14.57
N VAL A 288 -9.04 0.99 14.97
CA VAL A 288 -8.00 2.01 15.05
C VAL A 288 -6.77 1.55 14.28
N ASN A 289 -6.16 2.48 13.55
CA ASN A 289 -4.97 2.24 12.76
C ASN A 289 -3.72 2.24 13.65
N LEU A 290 -2.84 1.25 13.45
CA LEU A 290 -1.53 1.16 14.08
C LEU A 290 -0.45 1.19 12.99
N SER A 291 0.45 2.16 13.12
CA SER A 291 1.64 2.28 12.30
C SER A 291 2.73 1.32 12.79
N ARG A 292 3.75 1.11 11.96
CA ARG A 292 4.97 0.40 12.39
C ARG A 292 5.64 1.07 13.59
N LEU A 293 5.64 2.39 13.61
CA LEU A 293 6.37 3.18 14.61
C LEU A 293 5.74 3.04 16.00
N ASP A 294 4.47 2.69 16.11
CA ASP A 294 3.82 2.37 17.38
C ASP A 294 4.53 1.23 18.10
N PHE A 295 4.84 0.17 17.35
CA PHE A 295 5.51 -1.01 17.88
C PHE A 295 7.00 -0.79 18.14
N GLU A 296 7.65 0.12 17.41
CA GLU A 296 9.08 0.41 17.55
C GLU A 296 9.40 1.42 18.65
N LEU A 297 8.54 2.43 18.82
CA LEU A 297 8.83 3.60 19.66
C LEU A 297 8.07 3.61 20.99
N SER A 298 7.09 2.72 21.16
CA SER A 298 6.23 2.71 22.34
C SER A 298 5.90 1.30 22.82
N ASP A 299 5.41 1.19 24.06
CA ASP A 299 4.75 -0.02 24.54
C ASP A 299 3.27 0.04 24.16
N ILE A 300 3.00 -0.16 22.86
CA ILE A 300 1.66 -0.01 22.29
C ILE A 300 0.64 -0.95 22.95
N LYS A 301 1.07 -2.15 23.33
CA LYS A 301 0.23 -3.10 24.06
C LYS A 301 -0.25 -2.48 25.37
N LYS A 302 0.67 -1.93 26.17
CA LYS A 302 0.32 -1.26 27.42
C LYS A 302 -0.60 -0.06 27.20
N ILE A 303 -0.37 0.75 26.15
CA ILE A 303 -1.24 1.89 25.81
C ILE A 303 -2.67 1.42 25.54
N ILE A 304 -2.84 0.36 24.75
CA ILE A 304 -4.13 -0.23 24.43
C ILE A 304 -4.80 -0.79 25.70
N ASP A 305 -4.09 -1.60 26.48
CA ASP A 305 -4.62 -2.20 27.71
C ASP A 305 -5.03 -1.13 28.74
N ASP A 306 -4.23 -0.08 28.91
CA ASP A 306 -4.51 1.03 29.82
C ASP A 306 -5.78 1.78 29.39
N ALA A 307 -5.94 2.08 28.09
CA ALA A 307 -7.13 2.76 27.57
C ALA A 307 -8.39 1.90 27.74
N VAL A 308 -8.32 0.64 27.36
CA VAL A 308 -9.43 -0.32 27.49
C VAL A 308 -9.82 -0.51 28.95
N THR A 309 -8.84 -0.62 29.85
CA THR A 309 -9.09 -0.74 31.30
C THR A 309 -9.70 0.55 31.87
N LYS A 310 -9.17 1.71 31.49
CA LYS A 310 -9.64 3.03 31.96
C LYS A 310 -11.11 3.27 31.63
N TYR A 311 -11.55 2.87 30.43
CA TYR A 311 -12.93 3.07 29.97
C TYR A 311 -13.81 1.81 30.10
N ASN A 312 -13.29 0.72 30.67
CA ASN A 312 -14.02 -0.54 30.84
C ASN A 312 -14.67 -1.04 29.53
N ILE A 313 -13.85 -1.16 28.49
CA ILE A 313 -14.27 -1.62 27.16
C ILE A 313 -14.06 -3.14 27.05
N PRO A 314 -15.04 -3.91 26.54
CA PRO A 314 -14.79 -5.30 26.17
C PRO A 314 -13.80 -5.34 24.99
N LYS A 315 -12.72 -6.13 25.12
CA LYS A 315 -11.57 -6.11 24.19
C LYS A 315 -11.97 -6.37 22.74
N GLU A 316 -13.01 -7.16 22.50
CA GLU A 316 -13.52 -7.49 21.17
C GLU A 316 -14.23 -6.33 20.44
N TYR A 317 -14.41 -5.18 21.11
CA TYR A 317 -14.97 -3.95 20.52
C TYR A 317 -13.92 -2.92 20.13
N LEU A 318 -12.66 -3.09 20.55
CA LEU A 318 -11.55 -2.30 20.02
C LEU A 318 -10.77 -3.18 19.04
N VAL A 319 -10.88 -2.85 17.76
CA VAL A 319 -10.26 -3.58 16.66
C VAL A 319 -8.95 -2.88 16.28
N LEU A 320 -7.89 -3.65 16.06
CA LEU A 320 -6.57 -3.11 15.74
C LEU A 320 -6.24 -3.38 14.27
N GLU A 321 -6.10 -2.32 13.48
CA GLU A 321 -5.71 -2.41 12.07
C GLU A 321 -4.21 -2.18 11.92
N VAL A 322 -3.52 -3.14 11.29
CA VAL A 322 -2.07 -3.07 11.08
C VAL A 322 -1.80 -3.13 9.58
N THR A 323 -1.14 -2.09 9.04
CA THR A 323 -0.84 -2.03 7.60
C THR A 323 0.12 -3.12 7.17
N GLU A 324 -0.01 -3.59 5.92
CA GLU A 324 0.91 -4.58 5.33
C GLU A 324 2.38 -4.14 5.43
N SER A 325 2.64 -2.84 5.27
CA SER A 325 3.97 -2.25 5.29
C SER A 325 4.66 -2.34 6.66
N ALA A 326 3.90 -2.46 7.75
CA ALA A 326 4.45 -2.58 9.09
C ALA A 326 5.29 -3.84 9.28
N PHE A 327 5.03 -4.89 8.49
CA PHE A 327 5.74 -6.16 8.54
C PHE A 327 7.04 -6.21 7.71
N ALA A 328 7.40 -5.13 7.01
CA ALA A 328 8.52 -5.14 6.07
C ALA A 328 9.92 -5.19 6.71
N ALA A 329 10.06 -4.89 8.01
CA ALA A 329 11.35 -4.93 8.70
C ALA A 329 11.20 -5.35 10.18
N ASP A 330 11.94 -6.40 10.54
CA ASP A 330 11.94 -7.12 11.82
C ASP A 330 10.64 -7.86 12.19
N LEU A 331 10.44 -8.98 11.48
CA LEU A 331 9.31 -9.91 11.55
C LEU A 331 9.08 -10.57 12.93
N SER A 332 10.05 -10.52 13.86
CA SER A 332 10.00 -11.36 15.06
C SER A 332 9.27 -10.73 16.25
N SER A 333 9.47 -9.43 16.49
CA SER A 333 8.87 -8.71 17.62
C SER A 333 7.40 -8.37 17.38
N LEU A 334 7.07 -7.82 16.20
CA LEU A 334 5.70 -7.43 15.84
C LEU A 334 4.73 -8.62 15.87
N GLY A 335 5.11 -9.74 15.26
CA GLY A 335 4.27 -10.94 15.24
C GLY A 335 4.00 -11.52 16.64
N LYS A 336 4.95 -11.38 17.56
CA LYS A 336 4.77 -11.79 18.96
C LYS A 336 3.72 -10.91 19.65
N ILE A 337 3.82 -9.59 19.48
CA ILE A 337 2.88 -8.64 20.08
C ILE A 337 1.47 -8.86 19.52
N ILE A 338 1.33 -9.07 18.22
CA ILE A 338 0.03 -9.37 17.59
C ILE A 338 -0.58 -10.65 18.16
N ARG A 339 0.23 -11.71 18.31
CA ARG A 339 -0.26 -12.95 18.93
C ARG A 339 -0.73 -12.74 20.36
N GLU A 340 0.06 -12.02 21.17
CA GLU A 340 -0.29 -11.70 22.55
C GLU A 340 -1.60 -10.90 22.63
N LEU A 341 -1.78 -9.89 21.77
CA LEU A 341 -3.03 -9.11 21.70
C LEU A 341 -4.23 -10.00 21.34
N ARG A 342 -4.09 -10.90 20.36
CA ARG A 342 -5.18 -11.81 19.97
C ARG A 342 -5.50 -12.83 21.07
N GLU A 343 -4.49 -13.39 21.73
CA GLU A 343 -4.67 -14.31 22.87
C GLU A 343 -5.39 -13.61 24.05
N GLU A 344 -5.23 -12.30 24.18
CA GLU A 344 -5.93 -11.49 25.18
C GLU A 344 -7.35 -11.08 24.78
N GLY A 345 -7.79 -11.38 23.55
CA GLY A 345 -9.16 -11.15 23.08
C GLY A 345 -9.35 -9.95 22.15
N TYR A 346 -8.28 -9.28 21.72
CA TYR A 346 -8.37 -8.25 20.70
C TYR A 346 -8.54 -8.87 19.30
N GLN A 347 -9.30 -8.19 18.44
CA GLN A 347 -9.31 -8.51 17.01
C GLN A 347 -8.20 -7.73 16.32
N VAL A 348 -7.42 -8.42 15.47
CA VAL A 348 -6.35 -7.79 14.68
C VAL A 348 -6.62 -8.00 13.19
N TRP A 349 -6.67 -6.89 12.47
CA TRP A 349 -6.99 -6.83 11.05
C TRP A 349 -5.72 -6.47 10.26
N LEU A 350 -5.50 -7.17 9.14
CA LEU A 350 -4.44 -6.81 8.20
C LEU A 350 -4.99 -5.77 7.21
N ASP A 351 -4.43 -4.56 7.26
CA ASP A 351 -4.83 -3.42 6.44
C ASP A 351 -3.98 -3.25 5.16
N ASP A 352 -4.51 -2.54 4.17
CA ASP A 352 -3.92 -2.21 2.88
C ASP A 352 -3.43 -3.44 2.11
N PHE A 353 -4.12 -4.58 2.25
CA PHE A 353 -3.67 -5.83 1.65
C PHE A 353 -3.58 -5.72 0.13
N GLY A 354 -2.39 -5.98 -0.40
CA GLY A 354 -2.09 -5.98 -1.84
C GLY A 354 -1.50 -4.67 -2.37
N SER A 355 -1.26 -3.69 -1.49
CA SER A 355 -0.48 -2.48 -1.79
C SER A 355 1.04 -2.73 -1.70
N GLY A 356 1.47 -3.75 -0.94
CA GLY A 356 2.88 -4.05 -0.69
C GLY A 356 3.46 -5.22 -1.49
N PHE A 357 4.76 -5.47 -1.30
CA PHE A 357 5.52 -6.49 -2.04
C PHE A 357 5.47 -7.89 -1.40
N SER A 358 4.87 -8.08 -0.21
CA SER A 358 4.98 -9.33 0.58
C SER A 358 3.69 -9.78 1.26
N SER A 359 2.53 -9.35 0.75
CA SER A 359 1.21 -9.59 1.34
C SER A 359 0.94 -11.06 1.67
N PHE A 360 1.28 -12.00 0.78
CA PHE A 360 1.05 -13.43 0.99
C PHE A 360 1.99 -14.06 2.03
N ASN A 361 3.21 -13.56 2.18
CA ASN A 361 4.14 -14.06 3.18
C ASN A 361 3.66 -13.68 4.59
N ASN A 362 3.02 -12.50 4.73
CA ASN A 362 2.42 -12.08 5.99
C ASN A 362 1.26 -13.01 6.38
N LEU A 363 0.38 -13.36 5.44
CA LEU A 363 -0.71 -14.33 5.65
C LEU A 363 -0.22 -15.73 6.02
N GLN A 364 0.98 -16.11 5.58
CA GLN A 364 1.59 -17.39 5.95
C GLN A 364 2.19 -17.37 7.37
N SER A 365 2.68 -16.21 7.81
CA SER A 365 3.53 -16.11 9.01
C SER A 365 2.76 -15.67 10.25
N TYR A 366 1.62 -15.01 10.06
CA TYR A 366 0.83 -14.41 11.13
C TYR A 366 -0.65 -14.72 10.96
N ASP A 367 -1.31 -14.86 12.10
CA ASP A 367 -2.74 -15.12 12.16
C ASP A 367 -3.49 -13.81 12.37
N PHE A 368 -4.40 -13.49 11.45
CA PHE A 368 -5.26 -12.31 11.48
C PHE A 368 -6.73 -12.72 11.54
N ASP A 369 -7.58 -11.86 12.11
CA ASP A 369 -9.01 -12.09 12.16
C ASP A 369 -9.69 -11.65 10.86
N PHE A 370 -9.26 -10.52 10.30
CA PHE A 370 -9.77 -9.98 9.03
C PHE A 370 -8.65 -9.59 8.08
N LEU A 371 -8.96 -9.69 6.79
CA LEU A 371 -8.20 -9.16 5.68
C LEU A 371 -8.94 -7.96 5.07
N LYS A 372 -8.39 -6.75 5.22
CA LYS A 372 -8.91 -5.50 4.64
C LYS A 372 -8.29 -5.31 3.25
N ILE A 373 -9.11 -5.47 2.21
CA ILE A 373 -8.70 -5.40 0.79
C ILE A 373 -8.66 -3.93 0.37
N ASP A 374 -7.46 -3.49 -0.04
CA ASP A 374 -7.17 -2.10 -0.40
C ASP A 374 -8.04 -1.57 -1.57
N MET A 375 -8.46 -0.31 -1.45
CA MET A 375 -9.33 0.37 -2.43
C MET A 375 -8.75 0.43 -3.86
N ASN A 376 -7.44 0.33 -4.05
CA ASN A 376 -6.79 0.38 -5.36
C ASN A 376 -7.23 -0.77 -6.27
N PHE A 377 -7.64 -1.91 -5.71
CA PHE A 377 -8.22 -2.99 -6.51
C PHE A 377 -9.52 -2.55 -7.21
N LEU A 378 -10.33 -1.70 -6.56
CA LEU A 378 -11.60 -1.22 -7.12
C LEU A 378 -11.44 -0.07 -8.12
N ARG A 379 -10.32 0.68 -8.12
CA ARG A 379 -10.06 1.78 -9.08
C ARG A 379 -10.06 1.36 -10.55
N SER A 380 -9.87 0.06 -10.83
CA SER A 380 -9.89 -0.51 -12.17
C SER A 380 -11.03 -1.49 -12.42
N PHE A 381 -12.05 -1.49 -11.54
CA PHE A 381 -13.16 -2.44 -11.56
C PHE A 381 -13.87 -2.53 -12.91
N ASP A 382 -14.16 -1.39 -13.54
CA ASP A 382 -14.85 -1.32 -14.85
C ASP A 382 -13.89 -1.44 -16.04
N LYS A 383 -12.58 -1.34 -15.80
CA LYS A 383 -11.57 -1.25 -16.87
C LYS A 383 -11.13 -2.61 -17.38
N THR A 384 -11.19 -3.65 -16.55
CA THR A 384 -10.70 -4.98 -16.95
C THR A 384 -11.41 -6.12 -16.22
N PRO A 385 -11.84 -7.19 -16.94
CA PRO A 385 -12.36 -8.41 -16.33
C PRO A 385 -11.38 -9.06 -15.35
N LYS A 386 -10.07 -8.79 -15.48
CA LYS A 386 -9.03 -9.33 -14.59
C LYS A 386 -9.22 -8.88 -13.14
N THR A 387 -9.70 -7.66 -12.90
CA THR A 387 -9.92 -7.14 -11.54
C THR A 387 -10.93 -7.99 -10.77
N LYS A 388 -12.05 -8.34 -11.41
CA LYS A 388 -13.09 -9.20 -10.82
C LYS A 388 -12.52 -10.59 -10.46
N VAL A 389 -11.66 -11.15 -11.33
CA VAL A 389 -10.98 -12.43 -11.06
C VAL A 389 -10.03 -12.34 -9.87
N ILE A 390 -9.24 -11.27 -9.78
CA ILE A 390 -8.29 -11.05 -8.68
C ILE A 390 -9.03 -10.91 -7.35
N LEU A 391 -10.06 -10.06 -7.27
CA LEU A 391 -10.88 -9.87 -6.07
C LEU A 391 -11.52 -11.18 -5.60
N ALA A 392 -12.11 -11.95 -6.52
CA ALA A 392 -12.65 -13.27 -6.20
C ALA A 392 -11.58 -14.23 -5.66
N SER A 393 -10.38 -14.21 -6.23
CA SER A 393 -9.27 -15.06 -5.79
C SER A 393 -8.75 -14.68 -4.40
N ILE A 394 -8.71 -13.39 -4.08
CA ILE A 394 -8.32 -12.89 -2.75
C ILE A 394 -9.35 -13.33 -1.70
N VAL A 395 -10.65 -13.15 -2.00
CA VAL A 395 -11.73 -13.59 -1.11
C VAL A 395 -11.66 -15.10 -0.90
N ASP A 396 -11.58 -15.90 -1.97
CA ASP A 396 -11.46 -17.36 -1.90
C ASP A 396 -10.28 -17.81 -1.03
N LEU A 397 -9.11 -17.20 -1.21
CA LEU A 397 -7.92 -17.51 -0.41
C LEU A 397 -8.13 -17.18 1.07
N ALA A 398 -8.61 -15.98 1.40
CA ALA A 398 -8.84 -15.57 2.78
C ALA A 398 -9.79 -16.55 3.49
N LYS A 399 -10.89 -16.94 2.83
CA LYS A 399 -11.83 -17.94 3.37
C LYS A 399 -11.17 -19.29 3.60
N LYS A 400 -10.31 -19.75 2.68
CA LYS A 400 -9.57 -21.02 2.82
C LYS A 400 -8.59 -20.99 3.99
N LEU A 401 -8.01 -19.82 4.27
CA LEU A 401 -7.16 -19.60 5.45
C LEU A 401 -7.96 -19.39 6.75
N GLY A 402 -9.30 -19.33 6.66
CA GLY A 402 -10.17 -19.09 7.82
C GLY A 402 -10.22 -17.62 8.27
N ILE A 403 -9.74 -16.71 7.44
CA ILE A 403 -9.67 -15.27 7.70
C ILE A 403 -10.92 -14.60 7.10
N HIS A 404 -11.52 -13.69 7.85
CA HIS A 404 -12.67 -12.92 7.38
C HIS A 404 -12.25 -11.84 6.37
N THR A 405 -13.19 -11.32 5.58
CA THR A 405 -12.86 -10.35 4.52
C THR A 405 -13.65 -9.06 4.61
N LEU A 406 -12.93 -7.95 4.47
CA LEU A 406 -13.47 -6.61 4.30
C LEU A 406 -12.89 -6.01 3.01
N VAL A 407 -13.66 -5.21 2.27
CA VAL A 407 -13.16 -4.43 1.14
C VAL A 407 -13.42 -2.94 1.34
N GLU A 408 -12.40 -2.15 1.04
CA GLU A 408 -12.45 -0.70 1.15
C GLU A 408 -12.73 0.00 -0.18
N GLY A 409 -13.15 1.26 -0.10
CA GLY A 409 -13.29 2.13 -1.26
C GLY A 409 -14.42 1.71 -2.20
N VAL A 410 -15.47 1.05 -1.71
CA VAL A 410 -16.67 0.80 -2.51
C VAL A 410 -17.43 2.12 -2.72
N GLU A 411 -17.58 2.52 -3.98
CA GLU A 411 -18.19 3.79 -4.39
C GLU A 411 -19.48 3.59 -5.20
N THR A 412 -19.68 2.42 -5.80
CA THR A 412 -20.83 2.15 -6.69
C THR A 412 -21.64 0.92 -6.27
N GLN A 413 -22.92 0.90 -6.65
CA GLN A 413 -23.79 -0.27 -6.47
C GLN A 413 -23.21 -1.52 -7.17
N GLU A 414 -22.62 -1.37 -8.36
CA GLU A 414 -22.07 -2.53 -9.09
C GLU A 414 -20.91 -3.18 -8.32
N GLN A 415 -20.03 -2.37 -7.74
CA GLN A 415 -18.94 -2.86 -6.88
C GLN A 415 -19.52 -3.57 -5.65
N TYR A 416 -20.49 -2.96 -4.96
CA TYR A 416 -21.15 -3.56 -3.81
C TYR A 416 -21.78 -4.92 -4.14
N GLU A 417 -22.62 -5.01 -5.18
CA GLU A 417 -23.29 -6.25 -5.58
C GLU A 417 -22.29 -7.33 -5.99
N PHE A 418 -21.20 -6.96 -6.65
CA PHE A 418 -20.16 -7.91 -7.01
C PHE A 418 -19.43 -8.45 -5.77
N MET A 419 -19.02 -7.58 -4.84
CA MET A 419 -18.30 -7.99 -3.63
C MET A 419 -19.18 -8.87 -2.73
N LYS A 420 -20.47 -8.52 -2.61
CA LYS A 420 -21.48 -9.37 -1.97
C LYS A 420 -21.60 -10.74 -2.65
N LYS A 421 -21.70 -10.78 -3.99
CA LYS A 421 -21.85 -12.01 -4.77
C LYS A 421 -20.68 -12.98 -4.60
N ILE A 422 -19.46 -12.48 -4.45
CA ILE A 422 -18.27 -13.34 -4.27
C ILE A 422 -18.03 -13.74 -2.81
N GLY A 423 -18.90 -13.33 -1.88
CA GLY A 423 -18.80 -13.71 -0.46
C GLY A 423 -17.88 -12.83 0.38
N CYS A 424 -17.59 -11.60 -0.05
CA CYS A 424 -16.96 -10.62 0.83
C CYS A 424 -17.93 -10.24 1.95
N GLU A 425 -17.45 -10.20 3.19
CA GLU A 425 -18.34 -10.12 4.37
C GLU A 425 -18.66 -8.68 4.72
N LEU A 426 -17.62 -7.87 4.79
CA LEU A 426 -17.69 -6.48 5.22
C LEU A 426 -17.31 -5.55 4.07
N ILE A 427 -17.95 -4.40 4.02
CA ILE A 427 -17.75 -3.40 2.99
C ILE A 427 -17.64 -2.03 3.64
N GLN A 428 -16.67 -1.26 3.19
CA GLN A 428 -16.47 0.11 3.59
C GLN A 428 -16.27 0.99 2.35
N GLY A 429 -16.84 2.18 2.34
CA GLY A 429 -16.65 3.13 1.24
C GLY A 429 -17.75 4.17 1.09
N TYR A 430 -17.52 5.11 0.17
CA TYR A 430 -18.39 6.28 -0.03
C TYR A 430 -19.77 5.94 -0.61
N TYR A 431 -19.95 4.73 -1.12
CA TYR A 431 -21.28 4.22 -1.47
C TYR A 431 -22.25 4.27 -0.29
N PHE A 432 -21.76 4.02 0.93
CA PHE A 432 -22.56 4.09 2.16
C PHE A 432 -22.42 5.45 2.85
N SER A 433 -21.20 5.81 3.22
CA SER A 433 -20.93 7.07 3.91
C SER A 433 -19.47 7.46 3.80
N LYS A 434 -19.23 8.78 3.80
CA LYS A 434 -17.91 9.35 4.10
C LYS A 434 -17.66 9.29 5.62
N PRO A 435 -16.40 9.44 6.07
CA PRO A 435 -16.11 9.66 7.48
C PRO A 435 -16.87 10.88 8.02
N LEU A 436 -17.53 10.73 9.16
CA LEU A 436 -18.34 11.78 9.81
C LEU A 436 -17.71 12.20 11.14
N PRO A 437 -17.83 13.48 11.53
CA PRO A 437 -17.39 13.92 12.86
C PRO A 437 -18.26 13.32 13.97
N LEU A 438 -17.67 13.13 15.16
CA LEU A 438 -18.36 12.61 16.34
C LEU A 438 -19.68 13.33 16.67
N GLU A 439 -19.74 14.65 16.50
CA GLU A 439 -20.98 15.41 16.77
C GLU A 439 -22.11 15.02 15.82
N GLU A 440 -21.81 14.80 14.54
CA GLU A 440 -22.83 14.37 13.57
C GLU A 440 -23.26 12.93 13.85
N PHE A 441 -22.30 12.09 14.24
CA PHE A 441 -22.57 10.73 14.71
C PHE A 441 -23.55 10.73 15.90
N HIS A 442 -23.29 11.54 16.93
CA HIS A 442 -24.17 11.71 18.09
C HIS A 442 -25.54 12.28 17.71
N ASN A 443 -25.58 13.33 16.90
CA ASN A 443 -26.84 13.98 16.50
C ASN A 443 -27.74 13.07 15.68
N ARG A 444 -27.14 12.15 14.92
CA ARG A 444 -27.86 11.16 14.12
C ARG A 444 -27.91 9.78 14.78
N ARG A 445 -27.53 9.62 16.06
CA ARG A 445 -27.53 8.31 16.76
C ARG A 445 -28.85 7.56 16.63
N ALA A 446 -30.00 8.25 16.73
CA ALA A 446 -31.29 7.59 16.60
C ALA A 446 -31.55 6.99 15.20
N GLU A 447 -30.91 7.52 14.16
CA GLU A 447 -30.97 7.04 12.77
C GLU A 447 -29.81 6.06 12.47
N LEU A 448 -28.60 6.41 12.88
CA LEU A 448 -27.34 5.72 12.59
C LEU A 448 -26.99 4.60 13.56
N CYS A 449 -27.62 4.51 14.72
CA CYS A 449 -27.37 3.53 15.79
C CYS A 449 -28.67 2.81 16.23
N SER A 450 -29.68 2.79 15.37
CA SER A 450 -30.89 1.98 15.56
C SER A 450 -30.60 0.52 15.21
N PHE A 451 -31.28 -0.43 15.86
CA PHE A 451 -31.18 -1.86 15.51
C PHE A 451 -31.78 -2.21 14.13
N ASP A 452 -32.52 -1.28 13.50
CA ASP A 452 -32.97 -1.41 12.12
C ASP A 452 -31.82 -1.17 11.13
N THR A 453 -30.88 -0.29 11.50
CA THR A 453 -29.73 0.12 10.67
C THR A 453 -28.41 -0.53 11.09
N ASN A 454 -28.34 -1.12 12.28
CA ASN A 454 -27.14 -1.69 12.89
C ASN A 454 -27.35 -3.14 13.30
N GLU A 455 -26.28 -3.90 13.31
CA GLU A 455 -26.28 -5.25 13.88
C GLU A 455 -26.33 -5.17 15.41
N SER A 456 -27.22 -5.94 16.02
CA SER A 456 -27.11 -6.27 17.44
C SER A 456 -25.84 -7.11 17.70
N PRO A 457 -25.34 -7.16 18.96
CA PRO A 457 -24.24 -8.05 19.32
C PRO A 457 -24.48 -9.53 18.94
N GLU A 458 -25.72 -10.00 19.01
CA GLU A 458 -26.08 -11.37 18.60
C GLU A 458 -26.08 -11.55 17.07
N GLU A 459 -26.59 -10.56 16.33
CA GLU A 459 -26.53 -10.56 14.85
C GLU A 459 -25.08 -10.57 14.36
N ARG A 460 -24.18 -9.83 15.00
CA ARG A 460 -22.75 -9.82 14.63
C ARG A 460 -22.15 -11.21 14.68
N LEU A 461 -22.29 -11.91 15.82
CA LEU A 461 -21.79 -13.28 15.99
C LEU A 461 -22.42 -14.25 14.98
N TYR A 462 -23.72 -14.09 14.70
CA TYR A 462 -24.45 -14.90 13.73
C TYR A 462 -23.95 -14.68 12.30
N TYR A 463 -23.78 -13.42 11.87
CA TYR A 463 -23.36 -13.10 10.52
C TYR A 463 -21.86 -13.30 10.30
N ASP A 464 -21.02 -13.21 11.33
CA ASP A 464 -19.61 -13.61 11.25
C ASP A 464 -19.49 -15.10 10.92
N GLU A 465 -20.27 -15.97 11.58
CA GLU A 465 -20.28 -17.40 11.27
C GLU A 465 -20.79 -17.72 9.85
N ILE A 466 -21.84 -17.03 9.39
CA ILE A 466 -22.29 -17.13 7.98
C ILE A 466 -21.19 -16.65 7.04
N GLY A 467 -20.51 -15.57 7.41
CA GLY A 467 -19.44 -14.97 6.64
C GLY A 467 -18.29 -15.94 6.37
N ARG A 468 -18.02 -16.91 7.25
CA ARG A 468 -16.96 -17.92 7.05
C ARG A 468 -17.18 -18.84 5.84
N ILE A 469 -18.41 -18.91 5.31
CA ILE A 469 -18.76 -19.74 4.17
C ILE A 469 -18.06 -19.21 2.91
N ASN A 470 -17.35 -20.11 2.23
CA ASN A 470 -16.71 -19.79 0.96
C ASN A 470 -17.65 -20.12 -0.21
N PHE A 471 -18.41 -19.15 -0.69
CA PHE A 471 -19.32 -19.32 -1.83
C PHE A 471 -18.60 -19.58 -3.17
N LEU A 472 -17.29 -19.35 -3.23
CA LEU A 472 -16.46 -19.61 -4.41
C LEU A 472 -15.89 -21.03 -4.42
N ASP A 473 -15.99 -21.75 -3.30
CA ASP A 473 -15.62 -23.16 -3.22
C ASP A 473 -16.68 -24.04 -3.90
N ASN A 474 -16.26 -25.20 -4.40
CA ASN A 474 -17.16 -26.18 -4.99
C ASN A 474 -17.81 -27.08 -3.93
N THR A 475 -17.28 -27.08 -2.70
CA THR A 475 -17.87 -27.77 -1.54
C THR A 475 -18.04 -26.82 -0.34
N PRO A 476 -18.88 -25.77 -0.46
CA PRO A 476 -18.95 -24.68 0.52
C PRO A 476 -19.41 -25.10 1.93
N LEU A 477 -20.03 -26.28 2.08
CA LEU A 477 -20.59 -26.79 3.35
C LEU A 477 -19.75 -27.92 3.99
N ARG A 478 -18.60 -28.28 3.42
CA ARG A 478 -17.75 -29.34 3.96
C ARG A 478 -16.88 -28.80 5.11
N GLU A 479 -16.72 -29.58 6.17
CA GLU A 479 -15.81 -29.22 7.28
C GLU A 479 -14.40 -28.97 6.76
N LYS A 480 -13.85 -27.78 7.05
CA LYS A 480 -12.49 -27.38 6.67
C LYS A 480 -11.47 -28.21 7.44
N LYS A 481 -11.07 -29.36 6.88
CA LYS A 481 -9.72 -29.88 7.12
C LYS A 481 -8.80 -29.15 6.15
N MET A 482 -7.60 -28.78 6.61
CA MET A 482 -6.56 -28.07 5.83
C MET A 482 -6.00 -28.88 4.64
N ASP A 483 -6.75 -29.87 4.17
CA ASP A 483 -6.46 -30.63 2.97
C ASP A 483 -6.79 -29.73 1.78
N ILE A 484 -5.74 -29.19 1.12
CA ILE A 484 -5.77 -28.32 -0.07
C ILE A 484 -6.44 -29.00 -1.29
N ALA A 485 -7.03 -30.19 -1.12
CA ALA A 485 -7.74 -30.89 -2.16
C ALA A 485 -9.06 -30.18 -2.50
N SER A 486 -9.04 -29.36 -3.55
CA SER A 486 -10.21 -29.13 -4.40
C SER A 486 -10.90 -30.47 -4.63
N ASP A 487 -12.06 -30.69 -3.99
CA ASP A 487 -12.86 -31.90 -4.16
C ASP A 487 -13.46 -32.03 -5.56
N ILE A 488 -13.26 -31.03 -6.43
CA ILE A 488 -13.64 -31.15 -7.84
C ILE A 488 -12.84 -32.31 -8.44
N PRO A 489 -13.48 -33.40 -8.84
CA PRO A 489 -12.80 -34.50 -9.50
C PRO A 489 -12.33 -34.01 -10.87
N ILE A 490 -11.02 -33.87 -11.06
CA ILE A 490 -10.44 -33.42 -12.33
C ILE A 490 -9.26 -34.30 -12.76
N ALA A 491 -9.24 -34.60 -14.06
CA ALA A 491 -8.11 -35.22 -14.73
C ALA A 491 -7.74 -34.47 -16.02
N ILE A 492 -6.45 -34.45 -16.32
CA ILE A 492 -5.90 -33.99 -17.59
C ILE A 492 -5.33 -35.20 -18.31
N VAL A 493 -5.80 -35.44 -19.53
CA VAL A 493 -5.43 -36.60 -20.33
C VAL A 493 -4.84 -36.13 -21.66
N GLU A 494 -3.65 -36.62 -21.97
CA GLU A 494 -3.02 -36.48 -23.28
C GLU A 494 -3.36 -37.68 -24.14
N ARG A 495 -3.74 -37.42 -25.38
CA ARG A 495 -3.89 -38.40 -26.45
C ARG A 495 -2.76 -38.20 -27.46
N GLU A 496 -2.01 -39.25 -27.73
CA GLU A 496 -1.01 -39.32 -28.80
C GLU A 496 -1.40 -40.47 -29.75
N ASP A 497 -1.93 -40.13 -30.93
CA ASP A 497 -2.54 -41.08 -31.86
C ASP A 497 -3.67 -41.94 -31.21
N ARG A 498 -3.38 -43.20 -30.87
CA ARG A 498 -4.28 -44.15 -30.18
C ARG A 498 -3.88 -44.42 -28.72
N HIS A 499 -2.84 -43.78 -28.23
CA HIS A 499 -2.36 -43.94 -26.86
C HIS A 499 -2.85 -42.78 -26.00
N TYR A 500 -3.24 -43.11 -24.75
CA TYR A 500 -3.73 -42.15 -23.78
C TYR A 500 -2.85 -42.19 -22.55
N ARG A 501 -2.54 -41.02 -22.01
CA ARG A 501 -1.78 -40.88 -20.77
C ARG A 501 -2.44 -39.83 -19.91
N THR A 502 -2.65 -40.16 -18.65
CA THR A 502 -3.01 -39.17 -17.64
C THR A 502 -1.80 -38.29 -17.36
N ILE A 503 -1.91 -37.00 -17.67
CA ILE A 503 -0.93 -35.99 -17.26
C ILE A 503 -1.12 -35.68 -15.77
N TYR A 504 -2.38 -35.56 -15.35
CA TYR A 504 -2.75 -35.20 -13.99
C TYR A 504 -4.10 -35.82 -13.63
N ALA A 505 -4.26 -36.25 -12.40
CA ALA A 505 -5.55 -36.52 -11.78
C ALA A 505 -5.41 -36.15 -10.31
N ASN A 506 -6.37 -35.39 -9.78
CA ASN A 506 -6.36 -35.10 -8.35
C ASN A 506 -6.96 -36.28 -7.55
N GLU A 507 -6.73 -36.28 -6.24
CA GLU A 507 -7.23 -37.32 -5.34
C GLU A 507 -8.75 -37.49 -5.40
N ALA A 508 -9.50 -36.40 -5.62
CA ALA A 508 -10.95 -36.47 -5.80
C ALA A 508 -11.35 -37.28 -7.05
N PHE A 509 -10.69 -37.06 -8.19
CA PHE A 509 -10.89 -37.84 -9.39
C PHE A 509 -10.51 -39.31 -9.19
N LEU A 510 -9.40 -39.59 -8.51
CA LEU A 510 -8.98 -40.97 -8.24
C LEU A 510 -9.98 -41.69 -7.33
N ARG A 511 -10.46 -41.04 -6.26
CA ARG A 511 -11.51 -41.58 -5.39
C ARG A 511 -12.78 -41.91 -6.15
N GLU A 512 -13.21 -41.00 -7.03
CA GLU A 512 -14.40 -41.23 -7.86
C GLU A 512 -14.17 -42.39 -8.83
N VAL A 513 -12.98 -42.45 -9.44
CA VAL A 513 -12.57 -43.56 -10.30
C VAL A 513 -12.65 -44.92 -9.61
N HIS A 514 -12.16 -44.99 -8.37
CA HIS A 514 -12.25 -46.21 -7.58
C HIS A 514 -13.68 -46.56 -7.17
N SER A 515 -14.55 -45.56 -6.94
CA SER A 515 -15.92 -45.77 -6.47
C SER A 515 -16.79 -46.55 -7.49
N PHE A 516 -16.52 -46.44 -8.78
CA PHE A 516 -17.21 -47.21 -9.83
C PHE A 516 -16.47 -48.51 -10.22
N GLY A 517 -15.52 -48.98 -9.42
CA GLY A 517 -14.88 -50.30 -9.57
C GLY A 517 -13.73 -50.37 -10.58
N ALA A 518 -13.21 -49.23 -11.07
CA ALA A 518 -11.97 -49.21 -11.84
C ALA A 518 -10.74 -49.27 -10.93
N LYS A 519 -9.69 -49.98 -11.35
CA LYS A 519 -8.46 -50.12 -10.52
C LYS A 519 -7.58 -48.90 -10.60
N ASP A 520 -7.62 -48.18 -11.70
CA ASP A 520 -6.93 -46.91 -11.90
C ASP A 520 -7.60 -46.12 -13.04
N ILE A 521 -7.18 -44.89 -13.24
CA ILE A 521 -7.66 -44.05 -14.35
C ILE A 521 -7.37 -44.68 -15.72
N GLN A 522 -6.31 -45.46 -15.85
CA GLN A 522 -5.95 -46.11 -17.11
C GLN A 522 -6.94 -47.21 -17.48
N ASP A 523 -7.54 -47.91 -16.51
CA ASP A 523 -8.64 -48.84 -16.75
C ASP A 523 -9.87 -48.13 -17.30
N VAL A 524 -10.18 -46.93 -16.81
CA VAL A 524 -11.28 -46.11 -17.34
C VAL A 524 -10.99 -45.65 -18.76
N LEU A 525 -9.76 -45.15 -19.01
CA LEU A 525 -9.31 -44.76 -20.33
C LEU A 525 -9.22 -45.96 -21.30
N ARG A 526 -9.02 -47.19 -20.80
CA ARG A 526 -9.11 -48.39 -21.65
C ARG A 526 -10.56 -48.71 -22.01
N ILE A 527 -11.49 -48.60 -21.05
CA ILE A 527 -12.91 -48.89 -21.28
C ILE A 527 -13.52 -47.88 -22.25
N LEU A 528 -13.24 -46.60 -22.06
CA LEU A 528 -13.82 -45.52 -22.87
C LEU A 528 -13.30 -45.48 -24.32
N TRP A 529 -12.17 -46.11 -24.63
CA TRP A 529 -11.50 -46.01 -25.93
C TRP A 529 -11.23 -47.36 -26.63
N LYS A 530 -11.82 -48.46 -26.17
CA LYS A 530 -11.71 -49.79 -26.83
C LYS A 530 -12.67 -49.85 -28.03
N GLN A 531 -12.19 -50.26 -29.22
CA GLN A 531 -12.97 -50.30 -30.47
C GLN A 531 -14.16 -51.30 -30.50
N ASN A 532 -14.55 -51.89 -29.37
CA ASN A 532 -15.57 -52.93 -29.27
C ASN A 532 -16.45 -52.72 -28.02
N THR A 533 -16.83 -51.47 -27.75
CA THR A 533 -17.63 -51.02 -26.61
C THR A 533 -19.08 -50.72 -26.98
N SER A 534 -19.93 -50.50 -25.99
CA SER A 534 -21.34 -50.13 -26.17
C SER A 534 -21.49 -48.85 -27.01
N GLU A 535 -22.64 -48.71 -27.66
CA GLU A 535 -23.00 -47.55 -28.48
C GLU A 535 -22.86 -46.21 -27.71
N GLU A 536 -23.10 -46.23 -26.40
CA GLU A 536 -22.96 -45.07 -25.51
C GLU A 536 -21.52 -44.58 -25.38
N VAL A 537 -20.54 -45.50 -25.28
CA VAL A 537 -19.12 -45.15 -25.17
C VAL A 537 -18.62 -44.54 -26.48
N GLN A 538 -19.12 -45.02 -27.62
CA GLN A 538 -18.76 -44.48 -28.93
C GLN A 538 -19.30 -43.05 -29.11
N LYS A 539 -20.55 -42.79 -28.72
CA LYS A 539 -21.12 -41.42 -28.70
C LYS A 539 -20.32 -40.48 -27.80
N TYR A 540 -19.91 -40.96 -26.63
CA TYR A 540 -19.08 -40.17 -25.72
C TYR A 540 -17.73 -39.80 -26.36
N TYR A 541 -17.08 -40.74 -27.05
CA TYR A 541 -15.84 -40.46 -27.78
C TYR A 541 -16.02 -39.41 -28.89
N GLU A 542 -17.12 -39.48 -29.65
CA GLU A 542 -17.45 -38.49 -30.67
C GLU A 542 -17.62 -37.10 -30.06
N HIS A 543 -18.24 -36.99 -28.88
CA HIS A 543 -18.34 -35.72 -28.15
C HIS A 543 -16.97 -35.18 -27.73
N ILE A 544 -16.04 -36.02 -27.28
CA ILE A 544 -14.68 -35.58 -26.94
C ILE A 544 -13.98 -34.99 -28.18
N LEU A 545 -14.06 -35.66 -29.33
CA LEU A 545 -13.49 -35.16 -30.58
C LEU A 545 -14.17 -33.86 -31.04
N TYR A 546 -15.47 -33.73 -30.83
CA TYR A 546 -16.20 -32.50 -31.12
C TYR A 546 -15.68 -31.31 -30.32
N THR A 547 -15.31 -31.49 -29.03
CA THR A 547 -14.68 -30.42 -28.23
C THR A 547 -13.38 -29.93 -28.85
N GLU A 548 -12.63 -30.83 -29.49
CA GLU A 548 -11.37 -30.50 -30.15
C GLU A 548 -11.58 -29.73 -31.44
N GLU A 549 -12.51 -30.18 -32.29
CA GLU A 549 -12.81 -29.53 -33.57
C GLU A 549 -13.43 -28.13 -33.38
N HIS A 550 -14.36 -28.01 -32.45
CA HIS A 550 -15.17 -26.79 -32.28
C HIS A 550 -14.70 -25.88 -31.16
N ARG A 551 -13.66 -26.28 -30.40
CA ARG A 551 -13.11 -25.51 -29.27
C ARG A 551 -14.16 -25.18 -28.19
N VAL A 552 -15.14 -26.05 -28.01
CA VAL A 552 -16.23 -25.90 -27.02
C VAL A 552 -15.99 -26.79 -25.79
N THR A 553 -16.68 -26.47 -24.70
CA THR A 553 -16.82 -27.38 -23.54
C THR A 553 -18.13 -28.13 -23.68
N ILE A 554 -18.09 -29.45 -23.54
CA ILE A 554 -19.29 -30.31 -23.60
C ILE A 554 -19.51 -30.94 -22.24
N GLU A 555 -20.77 -30.97 -21.82
CA GLU A 555 -21.26 -31.74 -20.68
C GLU A 555 -22.05 -32.94 -21.20
N TYR A 556 -21.74 -34.13 -20.70
CA TYR A 556 -22.35 -35.37 -21.16
C TYR A 556 -22.58 -36.34 -20.00
N ASN A 557 -23.76 -36.95 -19.95
CA ASN A 557 -24.08 -38.00 -18.97
C ASN A 557 -23.77 -39.36 -19.56
N MET A 558 -22.93 -40.15 -18.88
CA MET A 558 -22.59 -41.50 -19.29
C MET A 558 -22.90 -42.52 -18.20
N MET A 559 -23.19 -43.76 -18.61
CA MET A 559 -23.32 -44.89 -17.71
C MET A 559 -21.98 -45.64 -17.63
N LEU A 560 -21.47 -45.82 -16.42
CA LEU A 560 -20.25 -46.57 -16.15
C LEU A 560 -20.46 -47.51 -14.97
N ASN A 561 -20.39 -48.83 -15.20
CA ASN A 561 -20.56 -49.86 -14.17
C ASN A 561 -21.78 -49.62 -13.24
N ASN A 562 -22.96 -49.32 -13.82
CA ASN A 562 -24.23 -49.01 -13.13
C ASN A 562 -24.30 -47.65 -12.41
N TYR A 563 -23.29 -46.79 -12.58
CA TYR A 563 -23.35 -45.40 -12.12
C TYR A 563 -23.67 -44.46 -13.27
N LYS A 564 -24.56 -43.50 -13.03
CA LYS A 564 -24.73 -42.34 -13.92
C LYS A 564 -23.72 -41.28 -13.50
N VAL A 565 -22.81 -40.97 -14.41
CA VAL A 565 -21.74 -39.99 -14.21
C VAL A 565 -21.95 -38.83 -15.17
N ASN A 566 -22.04 -37.61 -14.64
CA ASN A 566 -22.02 -36.41 -15.47
C ASN A 566 -20.56 -36.00 -15.68
N THR A 567 -20.10 -35.97 -16.92
CA THR A 567 -18.72 -35.60 -17.25
C THR A 567 -18.70 -34.36 -18.12
N ILE A 568 -17.88 -33.40 -17.71
CA ILE A 568 -17.55 -32.20 -18.47
C ILE A 568 -16.19 -32.42 -19.12
N VAL A 569 -16.13 -32.25 -20.43
CA VAL A 569 -14.91 -32.39 -21.22
C VAL A 569 -14.60 -31.10 -21.95
N ARG A 570 -13.33 -30.70 -21.91
CA ARG A 570 -12.82 -29.55 -22.66
C ARG A 570 -11.49 -29.87 -23.32
N PHE A 571 -11.39 -29.63 -24.62
CA PHE A 571 -10.11 -29.63 -25.30
C PHE A 571 -9.27 -28.40 -24.90
N LEU A 572 -8.02 -28.65 -24.52
CA LEU A 572 -7.09 -27.62 -24.06
C LEU A 572 -6.17 -27.16 -25.20
N SER A 573 -5.41 -28.08 -25.80
CA SER A 573 -4.40 -27.75 -26.81
C SER A 573 -3.98 -28.97 -27.63
N ARG A 574 -3.38 -28.72 -28.80
CA ARG A 574 -2.78 -29.73 -29.67
C ARG A 574 -1.36 -29.33 -30.06
N MET A 575 -0.47 -30.31 -30.07
CA MET A 575 0.90 -30.21 -30.57
C MET A 575 1.18 -31.41 -31.47
N GLY A 576 1.12 -31.22 -32.79
CA GLY A 576 1.27 -32.32 -33.74
C GLY A 576 0.16 -33.38 -33.60
N ASN A 577 0.57 -34.62 -33.31
CA ASN A 577 -0.32 -35.76 -33.05
C ASN A 577 -0.82 -35.82 -31.59
N LYS A 578 -0.34 -34.93 -30.70
CA LYS A 578 -0.76 -34.85 -29.30
C LYS A 578 -1.92 -33.91 -29.11
N ALA A 579 -2.97 -34.35 -28.42
CA ALA A 579 -4.13 -33.55 -28.03
C ALA A 579 -4.37 -33.69 -26.53
N VAL A 580 -4.59 -32.58 -25.82
CA VAL A 580 -4.81 -32.57 -24.38
C VAL A 580 -6.24 -32.16 -24.06
N TYR A 581 -6.88 -32.88 -23.16
CA TYR A 581 -8.24 -32.65 -22.72
C TYR A 581 -8.30 -32.59 -21.18
N ALA A 582 -9.15 -31.71 -20.65
CA ALA A 582 -9.54 -31.71 -19.25
C ALA A 582 -10.87 -32.44 -19.09
N PHE A 583 -10.94 -33.35 -18.12
CA PHE A 583 -12.12 -34.09 -17.71
C PHE A 583 -12.47 -33.70 -16.30
N MET A 584 -13.74 -33.38 -16.06
CA MET A 584 -14.29 -33.15 -14.74
C MET A 584 -15.55 -33.98 -14.57
N THR A 585 -15.68 -34.69 -13.46
CA THR A 585 -16.88 -35.49 -13.15
C THR A 585 -17.70 -34.80 -12.05
N ARG A 586 -19.02 -34.85 -12.20
CA ARG A 586 -20.01 -34.24 -11.30
C ARG A 586 -21.18 -35.22 -11.09
N ASN A 587 -21.86 -35.11 -9.95
CA ASN A 587 -23.13 -35.77 -9.66
C ASN A 587 -23.17 -37.27 -9.97
N LEU A 588 -22.46 -38.06 -9.16
CA LEU A 588 -22.52 -39.51 -9.23
C LEU A 588 -23.83 -40.01 -8.60
N THR A 589 -24.67 -40.70 -9.38
CA THR A 589 -25.88 -41.34 -8.85
C THR A 589 -25.85 -42.82 -9.17
N LEU A 590 -26.04 -43.67 -8.16
CA LEU A 590 -26.24 -45.10 -8.38
C LEU A 590 -27.53 -45.26 -9.19
N HIS A 591 -27.44 -45.89 -10.36
CA HIS A 591 -28.63 -46.16 -11.13
C HIS A 591 -29.26 -47.45 -10.59
N GLU A 592 -30.20 -47.32 -9.64
CA GLU A 592 -31.03 -48.43 -9.21
C GLU A 592 -31.97 -48.81 -10.36
N ASN A 593 -31.66 -49.89 -11.06
CA ASN A 593 -32.65 -50.68 -11.78
C ASN A 593 -32.71 -52.05 -11.09
N LEU A 594 -33.84 -52.29 -10.40
CA LEU A 594 -34.49 -53.56 -10.01
C LEU A 594 -33.69 -54.86 -10.10
#